data_AF-A0A2J8TGG9-F1
#
_entry.id   AF-A0A2J8TGG9-F1
#
_cell.length_a   1.000
_cell.length_b   1.000
_cell.length_c   1.000
_cell.angle_alpha   90.00
_cell.angle_beta   90.00
_cell.angle_gamma   90.00
#
_symmetry.space_group_name_H-M   'P 1'
#
loop_
_entity.id
_entity.type
_entity.pdbx_description
1 polymer ?
#
loop_
_entity_poly.entity_id
_entity_poly.type
_entity_poly.pdbx_seq_one_letter_code
_entity_poly.pdbx_strand_id
1 'polypeptide(L)'
;MAALDSLSLFTSLGLSEQKARETLKNSALSAQLREAATQAQQTLGSTIDKATGTLLYGLASRLRDTRRLSFLVSYIASKKIHTEPQLSGWWCQGLTFQEARLSLEFHEIRTLPVHFLEQRCHKLTGSFFSAALEYVRSHPLDPVDTVDFERECGVGVIVTPEQIEEAVEAAINRHRPQLLVERYHFNMGLLMGEARAVLKWADGKMIKNEVDMQVLHLLGPKMEADLEKKPKVAKTRLEETDRRMAKDVMENGETADQTLSLMEQLRGEALKFHKPGENYKTPGYVVTPHTMNLLKQHLEITGGQVRTRFPPEPNGILHIGHAKAINFNFGYAKANNGI
;
A
#
# COMPACT_ATOMS: atom_id res chain seq x y z
N MET A 1 12.55 -24.50 6.66
CA MET A 1 13.01 -23.68 5.52
C MET A 1 14.53 -23.69 5.29
N ALA A 2 15.38 -23.86 6.31
CA ALA A 2 16.85 -23.89 6.13
C ALA A 2 17.38 -25.03 5.24
N ALA A 3 16.61 -26.12 5.07
CA ALA A 3 16.96 -27.27 4.21
C ALA A 3 16.44 -27.15 2.76
N LEU A 4 15.75 -26.05 2.42
CA LEU A 4 15.26 -25.82 1.06
C LEU A 4 16.40 -25.33 0.17
N ASP A 5 16.36 -25.71 -1.11
CA ASP A 5 17.25 -25.13 -2.10
C ASP A 5 17.03 -23.61 -2.17
N SER A 6 18.08 -22.85 -2.49
CA SER A 6 18.04 -21.39 -2.43
C SER A 6 16.92 -20.79 -3.30
N LEU A 7 16.57 -21.43 -4.41
CA LEU A 7 15.53 -20.94 -5.32
C LEU A 7 14.12 -21.13 -4.73
N SER A 8 13.82 -22.30 -4.17
CA SER A 8 12.53 -22.52 -3.50
C SER A 8 12.38 -21.67 -2.24
N LEU A 9 13.47 -21.44 -1.49
CA LEU A 9 13.47 -20.54 -0.34
C LEU A 9 13.11 -19.10 -0.76
N PHE A 10 13.72 -18.58 -1.82
CA PHE A 10 13.48 -17.20 -2.24
C PHE A 10 12.08 -17.00 -2.82
N THR A 11 11.56 -18.00 -3.53
CA THR A 11 10.17 -17.95 -4.04
C THR A 11 9.14 -18.11 -2.92
N SER A 12 9.42 -18.90 -1.87
CA SER A 12 8.53 -18.99 -0.70
C SER A 12 8.47 -17.69 0.11
N LEU A 13 9.56 -16.91 0.14
CA LEU A 13 9.60 -15.57 0.72
C LEU A 13 8.82 -14.51 -0.08
N GLY A 14 8.25 -14.87 -1.23
CA GLY A 14 7.38 -13.99 -2.03
C GLY A 14 8.06 -13.33 -3.24
N LEU A 15 9.31 -13.69 -3.57
CA LEU A 15 9.97 -13.22 -4.78
C LEU A 15 9.43 -13.94 -6.01
N SER A 16 9.36 -13.22 -7.14
CA SER A 16 9.09 -13.86 -8.43
C SER A 16 10.25 -14.80 -8.79
N GLU A 17 9.97 -15.85 -9.56
CA GLU A 17 10.99 -16.81 -9.96
C GLU A 17 12.16 -16.12 -10.70
N GLN A 18 11.86 -15.14 -11.55
CA GLN A 18 12.86 -14.33 -12.22
C GLN A 18 13.77 -13.60 -11.22
N LYS A 19 13.18 -12.89 -10.25
CA LYS A 19 13.94 -12.11 -9.27
C LYS A 19 14.71 -13.00 -8.31
N ALA A 20 14.17 -14.18 -7.98
CA ALA A 20 14.88 -15.21 -7.22
C ALA A 20 16.12 -15.69 -7.97
N ARG A 21 16.02 -16.00 -9.27
CA ARG A 21 17.16 -16.39 -10.12
C ARG A 21 18.22 -15.29 -10.24
N GLU A 22 17.81 -14.03 -10.32
CA GLU A 22 18.73 -12.88 -10.30
C GLU A 22 19.45 -12.75 -8.95
N THR A 23 18.72 -12.92 -7.85
CA THR A 23 19.26 -12.86 -6.49
C THR A 23 20.31 -13.96 -6.27
N LEU A 24 20.07 -15.16 -6.80
CA LEU A 24 21.01 -16.29 -6.72
C LEU A 24 22.36 -16.03 -7.38
N LYS A 25 22.42 -15.16 -8.39
CA LYS A 25 23.69 -14.76 -9.02
C LYS A 25 24.57 -13.96 -8.06
N ASN A 26 23.97 -13.26 -7.10
CA ASN A 26 24.68 -12.53 -6.06
C ASN A 26 24.84 -13.42 -4.82
N SER A 27 26.03 -14.01 -4.66
CA SER A 27 26.35 -14.94 -3.58
C SER A 27 26.26 -14.30 -2.19
N ALA A 28 26.73 -13.04 -2.06
CA ALA A 28 26.69 -12.30 -0.80
C ALA A 28 25.25 -12.01 -0.36
N LEU A 29 24.44 -11.45 -1.26
CA LEU A 29 23.02 -11.19 -1.01
C LEU A 29 22.26 -12.47 -0.70
N SER A 30 22.52 -13.55 -1.44
CA SER A 30 21.87 -14.84 -1.23
C SER A 30 22.19 -15.43 0.14
N ALA A 31 23.44 -15.34 0.57
CA ALA A 31 23.86 -15.79 1.90
C ALA A 31 23.18 -14.97 3.00
N GLN A 32 23.19 -13.63 2.86
CA GLN A 32 22.60 -12.72 3.83
C GLN A 32 21.07 -12.89 3.94
N LEU A 33 20.38 -13.09 2.83
CA LEU A 33 18.94 -13.34 2.81
C LEU A 33 18.57 -14.68 3.45
N ARG A 34 19.36 -15.73 3.20
CA ARG A 34 19.19 -17.04 3.84
C ARG A 34 19.38 -16.94 5.35
N GLU A 35 20.41 -16.22 5.79
CA GLU A 35 20.68 -15.99 7.21
C GLU A 35 19.52 -15.26 7.87
N ALA A 36 19.07 -14.15 7.27
CA ALA A 36 17.92 -13.38 7.75
C ALA A 36 16.64 -14.23 7.84
N ALA A 37 16.35 -15.04 6.82
CA ALA A 37 15.20 -15.94 6.82
C ALA A 37 15.30 -17.03 7.90
N THR A 38 16.50 -17.54 8.17
CA THR A 38 16.72 -18.56 9.20
C THR A 38 16.46 -17.99 10.59
N GLN A 39 17.01 -16.80 10.88
CA GLN A 39 16.79 -16.10 12.15
C GLN A 39 15.32 -15.68 12.34
N ALA A 40 14.66 -15.19 11.29
CA ALA A 40 13.24 -14.84 11.33
C ALA A 40 12.38 -16.06 11.65
N GLN A 41 12.64 -17.20 10.98
CA GLN A 41 11.93 -18.46 11.20
C GLN A 41 12.12 -18.99 12.63
N GLN A 42 13.32 -18.86 13.19
CA GLN A 42 13.64 -19.28 14.55
C GLN A 42 12.90 -18.43 15.59
N THR A 43 12.70 -17.14 15.31
CA THR A 43 11.98 -16.21 16.19
C THR A 43 10.46 -16.39 16.09
N LEU A 44 9.94 -16.64 14.88
CA LEU A 44 8.50 -16.80 14.63
C LEU A 44 7.94 -18.16 15.08
N GLY A 45 8.73 -19.23 14.98
CA GLY A 45 8.27 -20.61 15.20
C GLY A 45 7.29 -21.14 14.14
N SER A 46 6.66 -20.26 13.35
CA SER A 46 5.75 -20.56 12.23
C SER A 46 6.39 -20.24 10.88
N THR A 47 5.77 -20.65 9.78
CA THR A 47 6.22 -20.30 8.43
C THR A 47 6.21 -18.77 8.21
N ILE A 48 7.22 -18.26 7.51
CA ILE A 48 7.31 -16.84 7.12
C ILE A 48 6.28 -16.54 6.03
N ASP A 49 5.45 -15.52 6.25
CA ASP A 49 4.52 -15.02 5.24
C ASP A 49 5.23 -14.18 4.17
N LYS A 50 4.60 -14.04 2.99
CA LYS A 50 5.20 -13.34 1.84
C LYS A 50 5.46 -11.84 2.08
N ALA A 51 4.69 -11.18 2.93
CA ALA A 51 4.89 -9.76 3.21
C ALA A 51 6.16 -9.58 4.06
N THR A 52 6.28 -10.38 5.13
CA THR A 52 7.50 -10.47 5.95
C THR A 52 8.71 -10.86 5.11
N GLY A 53 8.57 -11.83 4.20
CA GLY A 53 9.65 -12.24 3.31
C GLY A 53 10.12 -11.15 2.34
N THR A 54 9.21 -10.32 1.85
CA THR A 54 9.55 -9.15 1.01
C THR A 54 10.36 -8.11 1.79
N LEU A 55 10.02 -7.88 3.07
CA LEU A 55 10.77 -7.01 3.97
C LEU A 55 12.17 -7.58 4.27
N LEU A 56 12.28 -8.88 4.53
CA LEU A 56 13.59 -9.53 4.74
C LEU A 56 14.50 -9.41 3.50
N TYR A 57 13.93 -9.48 2.30
CA TYR A 57 14.66 -9.20 1.06
C TYR A 57 15.11 -7.72 0.97
N GLY A 58 14.23 -6.77 1.31
CA GLY A 58 14.57 -5.36 1.39
C GLY A 58 15.71 -5.07 2.36
N LEU A 59 15.69 -5.72 3.52
CA LEU A 59 16.75 -5.67 4.53
C LEU A 59 18.07 -6.22 3.97
N ALA A 60 18.07 -7.46 3.47
CA ALA A 60 19.29 -8.13 3.01
C ALA A 60 19.95 -7.42 1.81
N SER A 61 19.15 -6.79 0.93
CA SER A 61 19.67 -6.08 -0.24
C SER A 61 20.27 -4.70 0.04
N ARG A 62 19.98 -4.10 1.21
CA ARG A 62 20.37 -2.72 1.52
C ARG A 62 21.22 -2.57 2.79
N LEU A 63 21.16 -3.55 3.70
CA LEU A 63 21.92 -3.51 4.95
C LEU A 63 23.41 -3.69 4.67
N ARG A 64 24.18 -2.63 4.96
CA ARG A 64 25.65 -2.66 4.89
C ARG A 64 26.30 -3.13 6.19
N ASP A 65 25.72 -2.78 7.34
CA ASP A 65 26.21 -3.21 8.65
C ASP A 65 25.61 -4.56 9.03
N THR A 66 26.33 -5.64 8.71
CA THR A 66 25.89 -7.02 8.99
C THR A 66 25.77 -7.34 10.48
N ARG A 67 26.43 -6.57 11.36
CA ARG A 67 26.33 -6.75 12.82
C ARG A 67 24.92 -6.53 13.35
N ARG A 68 24.13 -5.73 12.62
CA ARG A 68 22.79 -5.28 12.98
C ARG A 68 21.68 -6.13 12.35
N LEU A 69 22.07 -7.16 11.59
CA LEU A 69 21.13 -8.03 10.89
C LEU A 69 20.19 -8.74 11.86
N SER A 70 20.72 -9.35 12.93
CA SER A 70 19.91 -10.06 13.92
C SER A 70 18.93 -9.15 14.65
N PHE A 71 19.38 -7.95 15.01
CA PHE A 71 18.54 -6.93 15.63
C PHE A 71 17.35 -6.57 14.73
N LEU A 72 17.61 -6.18 13.47
CA LEU A 72 16.53 -5.77 12.55
C LEU A 72 15.61 -6.94 12.15
N VAL A 73 16.17 -8.15 12.01
CA VAL A 73 15.36 -9.35 11.73
C VAL A 73 14.38 -9.63 12.88
N SER A 74 14.78 -9.43 14.14
CA SER A 74 13.87 -9.62 15.28
C SER A 74 12.67 -8.65 15.26
N TYR A 75 12.87 -7.41 14.80
CA TYR A 75 11.80 -6.41 14.66
C TYR A 75 10.86 -6.72 13.49
N ILE A 76 11.38 -7.25 12.39
CA ILE A 76 10.59 -7.70 11.25
C ILE A 76 9.79 -8.95 11.61
N ALA A 77 10.43 -9.93 12.27
CA ALA A 77 9.80 -11.17 12.71
C ALA A 77 8.67 -10.92 13.72
N SER A 78 8.87 -9.99 14.67
CA SER A 78 7.82 -9.59 15.63
C SER A 78 6.75 -8.65 15.05
N LYS A 79 6.83 -8.32 13.75
CA LYS A 79 5.94 -7.37 13.06
C LYS A 79 5.91 -5.97 13.67
N LYS A 80 6.94 -5.59 14.44
CA LYS A 80 7.15 -4.20 14.86
C LYS A 80 7.53 -3.30 13.69
N ILE A 81 8.30 -3.85 12.75
CA ILE A 81 8.56 -3.26 11.42
C ILE A 81 7.81 -4.11 10.40
N HIS A 82 6.72 -3.57 9.86
CA HIS A 82 5.84 -4.30 8.95
C HIS A 82 5.45 -3.49 7.71
N THR A 83 5.89 -2.24 7.59
CA THR A 83 5.70 -1.43 6.39
C THR A 83 7.03 -1.12 5.73
N GLU A 84 7.01 -0.97 4.40
CA GLU A 84 8.21 -0.59 3.65
C GLU A 84 8.79 0.74 4.19
N PRO A 85 8.04 1.83 4.45
CA PRO A 85 8.61 3.07 5.00
C PRO A 85 9.36 2.93 6.33
N GLN A 86 8.91 2.02 7.22
CA GLN A 86 9.61 1.73 8.49
C GLN A 86 10.99 1.10 8.23
N LEU A 87 11.08 0.18 7.26
CA LEU A 87 12.33 -0.49 6.87
C LEU A 87 13.18 0.32 5.89
N SER A 88 12.51 1.05 5.01
CA SER A 88 12.89 1.43 3.65
C SER A 88 12.05 2.66 3.26
N GLY A 89 12.58 3.84 3.48
CA GLY A 89 11.97 5.09 3.09
C GLY A 89 11.95 5.21 1.57
N TRP A 90 11.12 6.12 1.10
CA TRP A 90 10.52 6.15 -0.23
C TRP A 90 11.45 6.03 -1.44
N TRP A 91 10.97 5.29 -2.44
CA TRP A 91 11.17 5.52 -3.88
C TRP A 91 10.18 6.58 -4.39
N CYS A 92 10.58 7.85 -4.48
CA CYS A 92 9.96 8.83 -5.38
C CYS A 92 10.39 8.60 -6.83
N GLN A 93 9.67 7.77 -7.59
CA GLN A 93 9.63 8.03 -9.04
C GLN A 93 8.77 9.28 -9.25
N GLY A 94 9.38 10.41 -9.62
CA GLY A 94 8.64 11.51 -10.23
C GLY A 94 8.79 12.91 -9.67
N LEU A 95 9.91 13.29 -9.06
CA LEU A 95 10.28 14.71 -8.95
C LEU A 95 11.57 14.91 -9.74
N THR A 96 11.42 15.49 -10.94
CA THR A 96 12.59 15.89 -11.73
C THR A 96 13.30 17.03 -11.01
N PHE A 97 14.62 16.96 -11.00
CA PHE A 97 15.57 17.90 -10.39
C PHE A 97 15.40 19.38 -10.86
N GLN A 98 14.49 19.65 -11.80
CA GLN A 98 14.24 20.98 -12.36
C GLN A 98 13.27 21.84 -11.53
N GLU A 99 12.30 21.26 -10.83
CA GLU A 99 11.28 22.05 -10.09
C GLU A 99 11.80 22.56 -8.74
N ALA A 100 12.70 21.83 -8.08
CA ALA A 100 13.35 22.29 -6.84
C ALA A 100 14.27 23.51 -7.05
N ARG A 101 14.70 23.76 -8.30
CA ARG A 101 15.62 24.86 -8.64
C ARG A 101 14.91 26.20 -8.84
N LEU A 102 13.58 26.21 -8.97
CA LEU A 102 12.80 27.42 -9.28
C LEU A 102 12.26 28.17 -8.06
N SER A 103 12.49 27.69 -6.83
CA SER A 103 12.01 28.34 -5.58
C SER A 103 13.10 29.01 -4.74
N LEU A 104 14.30 29.28 -5.29
CA LEU A 104 15.39 29.95 -4.56
C LEU A 104 15.90 31.14 -5.36
N GLU A 105 15.48 32.35 -4.98
CA GLU A 105 16.11 33.59 -5.43
C GLU A 105 17.58 33.62 -5.00
N PHE A 106 18.44 33.93 -5.96
CA PHE A 106 19.89 33.66 -5.96
C PHE A 106 20.74 34.61 -5.08
N HIS A 107 20.16 35.33 -4.11
CA HIS A 107 20.85 36.45 -3.45
C HIS A 107 21.28 36.27 -1.98
N GLU A 108 20.84 35.22 -1.27
CA GLU A 108 21.16 35.03 0.17
C GLU A 108 22.14 33.89 0.50
N ILE A 109 22.76 33.23 -0.49
CA ILE A 109 23.58 32.02 -0.25
C ILE A 109 25.02 32.34 0.19
N ARG A 110 25.48 33.60 0.08
CA ARG A 110 26.90 33.94 0.31
C ARG A 110 27.31 34.20 1.77
N THR A 111 26.39 34.15 2.74
CA THR A 111 26.68 34.57 4.13
C THR A 111 26.43 33.51 5.20
N LEU A 112 26.03 32.28 4.84
CA LEU A 112 25.73 31.25 5.84
C LEU A 112 26.93 30.31 6.13
N PRO A 113 27.20 29.96 7.40
CA PRO A 113 28.25 29.02 7.78
C PRO A 113 28.07 27.64 7.13
N VAL A 114 29.19 26.96 6.81
CA VAL A 114 29.22 25.64 6.14
C VAL A 114 28.35 24.59 6.85
N HIS A 115 28.27 24.62 8.18
CA HIS A 115 27.41 23.73 8.97
C HIS A 115 25.90 23.95 8.73
N PHE A 116 25.49 25.19 8.46
CA PHE A 116 24.10 25.52 8.13
C PHE A 116 23.76 25.12 6.69
N LEU A 117 24.74 25.15 5.78
CA LEU A 117 24.63 24.59 4.44
C LEU A 117 24.54 23.05 4.46
N GLU A 118 25.27 22.36 5.33
CA GLU A 118 25.15 20.90 5.52
C GLU A 118 23.76 20.48 6.03
N GLN A 119 23.24 21.15 7.07
CA GLN A 119 21.88 20.86 7.58
C GLN A 119 20.77 21.20 6.57
N ARG A 120 20.98 22.17 5.67
CA ARG A 120 20.00 22.59 4.66
C ARG A 120 20.13 21.79 3.35
N CYS A 121 21.32 21.26 3.04
CA CYS A 121 21.53 20.29 1.95
C CYS A 121 20.80 18.96 2.22
N HIS A 122 20.69 18.55 3.49
CA HIS A 122 19.83 17.43 3.90
C HIS A 122 18.34 17.65 3.59
N LYS A 123 17.87 18.90 3.47
CA LYS A 123 16.48 19.23 3.07
C LYS A 123 16.29 19.38 1.56
N LEU A 124 17.36 19.55 0.78
CA LEU A 124 17.32 19.87 -0.66
C LEU A 124 17.83 18.74 -1.56
N THR A 125 18.53 17.75 -1.01
CA THR A 125 18.80 16.51 -1.72
C THR A 125 17.68 15.53 -1.41
N GLY A 126 16.84 15.25 -2.40
CA GLY A 126 15.90 14.13 -2.35
C GLY A 126 16.69 12.83 -2.23
N SER A 127 17.09 12.50 -1.01
CA SER A 127 17.87 11.32 -0.65
C SER A 127 16.93 10.35 0.04
N PHE A 128 16.60 9.32 -0.74
CA PHE A 128 15.67 8.24 -0.54
C PHE A 128 16.15 7.27 0.54
N PHE A 129 15.91 7.50 1.83
CA PHE A 129 16.48 6.61 2.86
C PHE A 129 15.53 6.24 4.03
N SER A 130 15.33 4.93 4.16
CA SER A 130 14.98 4.07 5.33
C SER A 130 15.06 4.68 6.72
N ALA A 131 14.00 4.59 7.54
CA ALA A 131 14.10 4.96 8.96
C ALA A 131 15.03 4.01 9.73
N ALA A 132 14.78 2.69 9.68
CA ALA A 132 15.58 1.73 10.43
C ALA A 132 17.03 1.58 9.92
N LEU A 133 17.25 1.49 8.59
CA LEU A 133 18.61 1.37 8.06
C LEU A 133 19.39 2.69 8.18
N GLU A 134 18.72 3.86 8.13
CA GLU A 134 19.39 5.14 8.38
C GLU A 134 19.78 5.29 9.84
N TYR A 135 18.89 4.90 10.75
CA TYR A 135 19.19 4.93 12.17
C TYR A 135 20.44 4.08 12.46
N VAL A 136 20.47 2.85 11.95
CA VAL A 136 21.63 1.96 12.11
C VAL A 136 22.90 2.54 11.46
N ARG A 137 22.78 3.20 10.31
CA ARG A 137 23.92 3.84 9.63
C ARG A 137 24.47 5.05 10.39
N SER A 138 23.59 5.86 10.96
CA SER A 138 23.94 7.08 11.71
C SER A 138 24.40 6.80 13.14
N HIS A 139 24.07 5.62 13.68
CA HIS A 139 24.45 5.19 15.04
C HIS A 139 25.33 3.92 14.99
N PRO A 140 26.62 4.06 14.61
CA PRO A 140 27.53 2.91 14.48
C PRO A 140 28.00 2.33 15.82
N LEU A 141 27.74 3.05 16.93
CA LEU A 141 28.15 2.70 18.28
C LEU A 141 27.16 1.72 18.93
N ASP A 142 27.69 0.81 19.74
CA ASP A 142 26.94 -0.08 20.60
C ASP A 142 26.95 0.43 22.05
N PRO A 143 25.84 0.29 22.82
CA PRO A 143 24.55 -0.30 22.45
C PRO A 143 23.61 0.69 21.72
N VAL A 144 22.68 0.16 20.91
CA VAL A 144 21.59 0.96 20.33
C VAL A 144 20.54 1.26 21.39
N ASP A 145 20.23 2.54 21.57
CA ASP A 145 19.06 2.95 22.35
C ASP A 145 17.80 2.43 21.66
N THR A 146 17.10 1.52 22.35
CA THR A 146 15.92 0.85 21.83
C THR A 146 14.72 1.80 21.76
N VAL A 147 14.57 2.70 22.74
CA VAL A 147 13.44 3.62 22.80
C VAL A 147 13.58 4.68 21.71
N ASP A 148 14.80 5.17 21.51
CA ASP A 148 15.11 6.13 20.46
C ASP A 148 14.90 5.51 19.06
N PHE A 149 15.42 4.29 18.85
CA PHE A 149 15.21 3.54 17.60
C PHE A 149 13.73 3.31 17.29
N GLU A 150 12.95 2.83 18.26
CA GLU A 150 11.51 2.55 18.07
C GLU A 150 10.75 3.83 17.69
N ARG A 151 11.06 4.94 18.36
CA ARG A 151 10.43 6.24 18.08
C ARG A 151 10.77 6.76 16.68
N GLU A 152 12.05 6.77 16.31
CA GLU A 152 12.50 7.28 15.00
C GLU A 152 12.03 6.39 13.84
N CYS A 153 11.83 5.10 14.09
CA CYS A 153 11.32 4.15 13.09
C CYS A 153 9.79 4.06 13.02
N GLY A 154 9.06 4.80 13.87
CA GLY A 154 7.60 4.74 13.91
C GLY A 154 7.07 3.37 14.34
N VAL A 155 7.79 2.66 15.22
CA VAL A 155 7.31 1.41 15.82
C VAL A 155 6.13 1.73 16.73
N GLY A 156 5.03 1.00 16.56
CA GLY A 156 3.78 1.23 17.29
C GLY A 156 2.90 2.35 16.74
N VAL A 157 3.33 3.07 15.69
CA VAL A 157 2.48 4.05 15.02
C VAL A 157 1.48 3.32 14.11
N ILE A 158 0.20 3.53 14.36
CA ILE A 158 -0.89 2.97 13.54
C ILE A 158 -1.49 4.10 12.71
N VAL A 159 -1.48 3.93 11.38
CA VAL A 159 -2.21 4.82 10.47
C VAL A 159 -3.55 4.18 10.12
N THR A 160 -4.63 4.89 10.40
CA THR A 160 -6.00 4.44 10.19
C THR A 160 -6.47 4.70 8.74
N PRO A 161 -7.44 3.92 8.22
CA PRO A 161 -8.06 4.19 6.92
C PRO A 161 -8.62 5.61 6.82
N GLU A 162 -9.25 6.10 7.89
CA GLU A 162 -9.86 7.43 7.96
C GLU A 162 -8.80 8.54 7.80
N GLN A 163 -7.63 8.38 8.42
CA GLN A 163 -6.52 9.33 8.21
C GLN A 163 -6.03 9.35 6.77
N ILE A 164 -6.03 8.21 6.08
CA ILE A 164 -5.65 8.12 4.66
C ILE A 164 -6.72 8.81 3.80
N GLU A 165 -7.99 8.55 4.08
CA GLU A 165 -9.13 9.19 3.41
C GLU A 165 -9.04 10.72 3.50
N GLU A 166 -8.87 11.26 4.71
CA GLU A 166 -8.74 12.72 4.93
C GLU A 166 -7.51 13.32 4.23
N ALA A 167 -6.36 12.64 4.29
CA ALA A 167 -5.13 13.14 3.66
C ALA A 167 -5.24 13.14 2.13
N VAL A 168 -5.87 12.12 1.55
CA VAL A 168 -6.14 12.05 0.10
C VAL A 168 -7.19 13.08 -0.29
N GLU A 169 -8.25 13.25 0.48
CA GLU A 169 -9.29 14.24 0.22
C GLU A 169 -8.70 15.66 0.23
N ALA A 170 -7.84 15.97 1.21
CA ALA A 170 -7.15 17.25 1.28
C ALA A 170 -6.26 17.51 0.04
N ALA A 171 -5.55 16.48 -0.45
CA ALA A 171 -4.74 16.58 -1.67
C ALA A 171 -5.63 16.78 -2.91
N ILE A 172 -6.74 16.05 -3.02
CA ILE A 172 -7.70 16.19 -4.13
C ILE A 172 -8.32 17.59 -4.12
N ASN A 173 -8.75 18.08 -2.96
CA ASN A 173 -9.34 19.41 -2.83
C ASN A 173 -8.38 20.53 -3.26
N ARG A 174 -7.07 20.37 -3.01
CA ARG A 174 -6.03 21.31 -3.43
C ARG A 174 -5.86 21.38 -4.94
N HIS A 175 -6.01 20.24 -5.63
CA HIS A 175 -5.82 20.13 -7.08
C HIS A 175 -7.13 20.05 -7.87
N ARG A 176 -8.29 20.12 -7.20
CA ARG A 176 -9.63 19.89 -7.77
C ARG A 176 -9.89 20.62 -9.10
N PRO A 177 -9.55 21.91 -9.28
CA PRO A 177 -9.78 22.58 -10.56
C PRO A 177 -8.99 21.95 -11.72
N GLN A 178 -7.71 21.62 -11.50
CA GLN A 178 -6.87 20.98 -12.51
C GLN A 178 -7.30 19.53 -12.76
N LEU A 179 -7.69 18.82 -11.71
CA LEU A 179 -8.15 17.43 -11.76
C LEU A 179 -9.41 17.29 -12.62
N LEU A 180 -10.36 18.22 -12.51
CA LEU A 180 -11.58 18.22 -13.32
C LEU A 180 -11.34 18.53 -14.81
N VAL A 181 -10.35 19.37 -15.12
CA VAL A 181 -10.01 19.75 -16.51
C VAL A 181 -9.17 18.67 -17.19
N GLU A 182 -8.11 18.20 -16.53
CA GLU A 182 -7.20 17.21 -17.10
C GLU A 182 -7.74 15.78 -16.98
N ARG A 183 -8.73 15.55 -16.12
CA ARG A 183 -9.28 14.23 -15.78
C ARG A 183 -8.14 13.24 -15.49
N TYR A 184 -8.10 12.12 -16.22
CA TYR A 184 -7.12 11.07 -16.04
C TYR A 184 -5.73 11.38 -16.63
N HIS A 185 -5.56 12.53 -17.29
CA HIS A 185 -4.24 13.03 -17.71
C HIS A 185 -3.51 13.80 -16.61
N PHE A 186 -4.18 14.09 -15.51
CA PHE A 186 -3.59 14.68 -14.33
C PHE A 186 -2.53 13.72 -13.75
N ASN A 187 -1.43 14.27 -13.26
CA ASN A 187 -0.39 13.46 -12.65
C ASN A 187 -0.82 13.03 -11.23
N MET A 188 -1.46 11.87 -11.14
CA MET A 188 -1.91 11.27 -9.86
C MET A 188 -0.77 11.05 -8.85
N GLY A 189 0.49 11.05 -9.32
CA GLY A 189 1.67 10.99 -8.45
C GLY A 189 1.78 12.16 -7.48
N LEU A 190 1.23 13.35 -7.82
CA LEU A 190 1.17 14.48 -6.90
C LEU A 190 0.28 14.18 -5.68
N LEU A 191 -0.91 13.62 -5.90
CA LEU A 191 -1.84 13.28 -4.82
C LEU A 191 -1.23 12.26 -3.87
N MET A 192 -0.61 11.22 -4.44
CA MET A 192 0.12 10.21 -3.67
C MET A 192 1.31 10.80 -2.92
N GLY A 193 2.03 11.76 -3.51
CA GLY A 193 3.16 12.44 -2.89
C GLY A 193 2.74 13.31 -1.70
N GLU A 194 1.68 14.10 -1.86
CA GLU A 194 1.13 14.94 -0.78
C GLU A 194 0.55 14.10 0.36
N ALA A 195 -0.22 13.06 0.06
CA ALA A 195 -0.75 12.16 1.08
C ALA A 195 0.38 11.47 1.87
N ARG A 196 1.49 11.08 1.21
CA ARG A 196 2.68 10.51 1.87
C ARG A 196 3.45 11.52 2.71
N ALA A 197 3.46 12.80 2.31
CA ALA A 197 4.09 13.85 3.08
C ALA A 197 3.39 14.06 4.43
N VAL A 198 2.07 13.87 4.47
CA VAL A 198 1.28 13.90 5.71
C VAL A 198 1.42 12.58 6.49
N LEU A 199 1.33 11.45 5.81
CA LEU A 199 1.29 10.11 6.42
C LEU A 199 2.59 9.33 6.19
N LYS A 200 3.64 9.73 6.90
CA LYS A 200 5.01 9.18 6.75
C LYS A 200 5.09 7.65 6.80
N TRP A 201 4.29 7.03 7.69
CA TRP A 201 4.35 5.59 7.99
C TRP A 201 3.24 4.74 7.33
N ALA A 202 2.38 5.36 6.54
CA ALA A 202 1.28 4.67 5.88
C ALA A 202 1.77 3.72 4.78
N ASP A 203 1.03 2.63 4.58
CA ASP A 203 1.27 1.74 3.45
C ASP A 203 0.98 2.47 2.13
N GLY A 204 1.99 2.51 1.27
CA GLY A 204 1.90 3.14 -0.04
C GLY A 204 0.84 2.53 -0.96
N LYS A 205 0.51 1.25 -0.79
CA LYS A 205 -0.58 0.60 -1.53
C LYS A 205 -1.93 1.08 -1.05
N MET A 206 -2.11 1.28 0.26
CA MET A 206 -3.34 1.81 0.84
C MET A 206 -3.62 3.23 0.35
N ILE A 207 -2.60 4.11 0.37
CA ILE A 207 -2.71 5.47 -0.20
C ILE A 207 -3.10 5.41 -1.68
N LYS A 208 -2.45 4.53 -2.45
CA LYS A 208 -2.75 4.40 -3.89
C LYS A 208 -4.21 4.00 -4.13
N ASN A 209 -4.68 2.98 -3.42
CA ASN A 209 -6.06 2.50 -3.56
C ASN A 209 -7.06 3.60 -3.22
N GLU A 210 -6.80 4.37 -2.15
CA GLU A 210 -7.67 5.47 -1.74
C GLU A 210 -7.70 6.61 -2.76
N VAL A 211 -6.53 7.01 -3.29
CA VAL A 211 -6.43 7.98 -4.38
C VAL A 211 -7.21 7.52 -5.61
N ASP A 212 -7.00 6.27 -6.04
CA ASP A 212 -7.68 5.70 -7.21
C ASP A 212 -9.21 5.71 -7.00
N MET A 213 -9.68 5.44 -5.77
CA MET A 213 -11.11 5.43 -5.45
C MET A 213 -11.74 6.82 -5.42
N GLN A 214 -11.17 7.78 -4.68
CA GLN A 214 -11.73 9.13 -4.60
C GLN A 214 -11.66 9.86 -5.95
N VAL A 215 -10.60 9.62 -6.74
CA VAL A 215 -10.51 10.16 -8.11
C VAL A 215 -11.59 9.54 -9.00
N LEU A 216 -11.85 8.22 -8.89
CA LEU A 216 -12.94 7.58 -9.61
C LEU A 216 -14.30 8.17 -9.22
N HIS A 217 -14.55 8.43 -7.93
CA HIS A 217 -15.78 9.09 -7.47
C HIS A 217 -15.91 10.52 -8.01
N LEU A 218 -14.81 11.27 -8.10
CA LEU A 218 -14.80 12.64 -8.59
C LEU A 218 -14.97 12.74 -10.13
N LEU A 219 -14.24 11.92 -10.89
CA LEU A 219 -14.18 12.01 -12.34
C LEU A 219 -15.19 11.10 -13.05
N GLY A 220 -15.67 10.06 -12.39
CA GLY A 220 -16.43 8.98 -13.01
C GLY A 220 -15.54 8.06 -13.86
N PRO A 221 -16.13 7.11 -14.62
CA PRO A 221 -15.38 6.14 -15.40
C PRO A 221 -14.47 6.80 -16.44
N LYS A 222 -13.37 6.12 -16.78
CA LYS A 222 -12.47 6.52 -17.88
C LYS A 222 -13.21 6.44 -19.21
N MET A 223 -13.22 7.52 -19.96
CA MET A 223 -13.84 7.58 -21.29
C MET A 223 -12.78 7.43 -22.40
N GLU A 224 -13.20 7.23 -23.65
CA GLU A 224 -12.27 7.07 -24.78
C GLU A 224 -11.32 8.27 -24.95
N ALA A 225 -11.78 9.49 -24.70
CA ALA A 225 -10.95 10.70 -24.70
C ALA A 225 -9.85 10.70 -23.62
N ASP A 226 -10.02 9.93 -22.53
CA ASP A 226 -9.01 9.78 -21.48
C ASP A 226 -7.92 8.74 -21.86
N LEU A 227 -8.12 7.98 -22.93
CA LEU A 227 -7.16 6.99 -23.44
C LEU A 227 -6.20 7.59 -24.49
N GLU A 228 -6.51 8.79 -25.00
CA GLU A 228 -5.67 9.51 -25.94
C GLU A 228 -4.45 10.10 -25.21
N LYS A 229 -3.24 9.63 -25.53
CA LYS A 229 -2.03 10.12 -24.86
C LYS A 229 -1.83 11.62 -25.15
N LYS A 230 -1.63 12.45 -24.11
CA LYS A 230 -1.05 13.81 -24.24
C LYS A 230 0.10 13.78 -25.27
N PRO A 231 0.20 14.74 -26.22
CA PRO A 231 1.31 14.80 -27.16
C PRO A 231 2.63 14.93 -26.38
N LYS A 232 3.44 13.88 -26.39
CA LYS A 232 4.72 13.82 -25.65
C LYS A 232 5.85 14.40 -26.50
N VAL A 233 6.58 15.37 -25.95
CA VAL A 233 8.01 15.54 -26.27
C VAL A 233 8.74 14.27 -25.79
N ALA A 234 9.49 13.65 -26.71
CA ALA A 234 9.95 12.28 -26.60
C ALA A 234 10.91 12.01 -25.43
N LYS A 235 10.67 10.90 -24.71
CA LYS A 235 11.72 10.00 -24.18
C LYS A 235 11.14 8.61 -23.86
N THR A 236 12.05 7.64 -23.93
CA THR A 236 11.92 6.26 -24.42
C THR A 236 11.14 5.29 -23.50
N ARG A 237 10.50 4.31 -24.16
CA ARG A 237 9.56 3.27 -23.68
C ARG A 237 10.25 2.16 -22.89
N LEU A 238 9.61 1.71 -21.80
CA LEU A 238 9.69 0.35 -21.27
C LEU A 238 8.26 -0.16 -21.04
N GLU A 239 7.99 -1.38 -21.50
CA GLU A 239 6.68 -2.01 -21.56
C GLU A 239 6.40 -2.81 -20.28
N GLU A 240 5.23 -2.61 -19.67
CA GLU A 240 4.68 -3.50 -18.65
C GLU A 240 3.57 -4.35 -19.25
N THR A 241 3.78 -5.66 -19.25
CA THR A 241 2.79 -6.68 -19.61
C THR A 241 1.79 -6.90 -18.48
N ASP A 242 0.53 -6.68 -18.82
CA ASP A 242 -0.67 -7.00 -18.07
C ASP A 242 -0.80 -8.53 -17.85
N ARG A 243 -0.91 -8.98 -16.60
CA ARG A 243 -1.34 -10.35 -16.26
C ARG A 243 -2.24 -10.35 -15.03
N ARG A 244 -3.54 -10.49 -15.31
CA ARG A 244 -4.55 -10.99 -14.37
C ARG A 244 -4.25 -12.46 -14.05
N MET A 245 -4.28 -12.82 -12.77
CA MET A 245 -4.49 -14.19 -12.34
C MET A 245 -5.49 -14.25 -11.18
N ALA A 246 -6.60 -14.92 -11.44
CA ALA A 246 -7.46 -15.51 -10.44
C ALA A 246 -6.77 -16.76 -9.85
N LYS A 247 -6.99 -17.04 -8.56
CA LYS A 247 -6.83 -18.40 -8.04
C LYS A 247 -7.72 -18.62 -6.81
N ASP A 248 -8.57 -19.64 -6.93
CA ASP A 248 -9.33 -20.30 -5.88
C ASP A 248 -8.40 -21.13 -4.96
N VAL A 249 -8.76 -21.22 -3.68
CA VAL A 249 -8.54 -22.40 -2.82
C VAL A 249 -9.71 -22.48 -1.82
N MET A 250 -10.38 -23.64 -1.79
CA MET A 250 -11.30 -24.09 -0.75
C MET A 250 -10.51 -24.73 0.39
N GLU A 251 -10.92 -24.52 1.64
CA GLU A 251 -10.79 -25.53 2.70
C GLU A 251 -11.91 -25.37 3.73
N ASN A 252 -12.54 -26.49 4.09
CA ASN A 252 -13.61 -26.62 5.07
C ASN A 252 -13.06 -26.73 6.48
N GLY A 253 -13.80 -26.19 7.46
CA GLY A 253 -13.62 -26.49 8.89
C GLY A 253 -14.71 -25.85 9.75
N GLU A 254 -15.70 -26.65 10.15
CA GLU A 254 -16.61 -26.47 11.29
C GLU A 254 -15.79 -26.31 12.60
N THR A 255 -16.17 -25.70 13.72
CA THR A 255 -17.40 -25.18 14.36
C THR A 255 -16.96 -24.21 15.48
N ALA A 256 -17.85 -23.32 15.95
CA ALA A 256 -18.17 -23.08 17.37
C ALA A 256 -18.52 -21.61 17.66
N ASP A 257 -19.62 -21.47 18.39
CA ASP A 257 -20.31 -20.28 18.83
C ASP A 257 -19.41 -19.37 19.69
N GLN A 258 -19.01 -18.23 19.12
CA GLN A 258 -18.45 -17.09 19.84
C GLN A 258 -19.10 -15.83 19.28
N THR A 259 -19.52 -14.93 20.17
CA THR A 259 -20.11 -13.64 19.83
C THR A 259 -19.04 -12.78 19.14
N LEU A 260 -18.93 -12.96 17.83
CA LEU A 260 -18.05 -12.18 16.96
C LEU A 260 -18.48 -10.71 16.97
N SER A 261 -17.53 -9.81 16.82
CA SER A 261 -17.82 -8.39 16.64
C SER A 261 -18.80 -8.20 15.47
N LEU A 262 -19.72 -7.24 15.54
CA LEU A 262 -20.69 -6.96 14.46
C LEU A 262 -20.01 -6.87 13.08
N MET A 263 -18.80 -6.30 13.03
CA MET A 263 -17.99 -6.18 11.82
C MET A 263 -17.47 -7.54 11.32
N GLU A 264 -17.13 -8.46 12.22
CA GLU A 264 -16.70 -9.83 11.90
C GLU A 264 -17.89 -10.69 11.47
N GLN A 265 -19.06 -10.54 12.10
CA GLN A 265 -20.28 -11.21 11.68
C GLN A 265 -20.70 -10.75 10.28
N LEU A 266 -20.63 -9.46 9.97
CA LEU A 266 -20.96 -8.94 8.64
C LEU A 266 -19.94 -9.39 7.57
N ARG A 267 -18.68 -9.66 7.94
CA ARG A 267 -17.71 -10.34 7.06
C ARG A 267 -17.98 -11.84 6.94
N GLY A 268 -18.43 -12.50 8.01
CA GLY A 268 -18.81 -13.92 8.01
C GLY A 268 -20.06 -14.18 7.18
N GLU A 269 -21.05 -13.29 7.21
CA GLU A 269 -22.21 -13.31 6.31
C GLU A 269 -21.81 -12.92 4.87
N ALA A 270 -20.76 -12.09 4.69
CA ALA A 270 -20.19 -11.80 3.37
C ALA A 270 -19.62 -13.04 2.66
N LEU A 271 -19.30 -14.13 3.37
CA LEU A 271 -18.94 -15.41 2.75
C LEU A 271 -20.08 -16.04 1.93
N LYS A 272 -21.33 -15.63 2.16
CA LYS A 272 -22.49 -16.08 1.36
C LYS A 272 -22.86 -15.12 0.24
N PHE A 273 -22.31 -13.91 0.21
CA PHE A 273 -22.58 -12.93 -0.83
C PHE A 273 -21.53 -12.99 -1.94
N HIS A 274 -21.95 -12.66 -3.16
CA HIS A 274 -21.05 -12.61 -4.29
C HIS A 274 -20.09 -11.42 -4.18
N LYS A 275 -18.91 -11.53 -4.79
CA LYS A 275 -18.01 -10.39 -4.94
C LYS A 275 -18.59 -9.38 -5.94
N PRO A 276 -18.27 -8.07 -5.82
CA PRO A 276 -18.68 -7.08 -6.82
C PRO A 276 -18.29 -7.51 -8.25
N GLY A 277 -19.24 -7.47 -9.18
CA GLY A 277 -19.08 -7.94 -10.56
C GLY A 277 -19.36 -9.44 -10.78
N GLU A 278 -19.60 -10.22 -9.72
CA GLU A 278 -19.91 -11.66 -9.81
C GLU A 278 -21.39 -11.99 -9.58
N ASN A 279 -22.29 -11.04 -9.87
CA ASN A 279 -23.72 -11.17 -9.59
C ASN A 279 -24.34 -12.42 -10.22
N TYR A 280 -23.82 -12.86 -11.38
CA TYR A 280 -24.26 -14.05 -12.11
C TYR A 280 -24.08 -15.38 -11.36
N LYS A 281 -23.35 -15.40 -10.24
CA LYS A 281 -23.20 -16.59 -9.38
C LYS A 281 -24.32 -16.73 -8.34
N THR A 282 -25.18 -15.71 -8.20
CA THR A 282 -26.25 -15.73 -7.19
C THR A 282 -27.45 -16.57 -7.63
N PRO A 283 -28.14 -17.22 -6.67
CA PRO A 283 -29.33 -18.02 -6.99
C PRO A 283 -30.43 -17.13 -7.58
N GLY A 284 -30.97 -17.55 -8.72
CA GLY A 284 -32.03 -16.81 -9.43
C GLY A 284 -31.54 -15.69 -10.35
N TYR A 285 -30.23 -15.49 -10.50
CA TYR A 285 -29.71 -14.49 -11.43
C TYR A 285 -29.92 -14.94 -12.90
N VAL A 286 -30.51 -14.05 -13.71
CA VAL A 286 -30.76 -14.31 -15.13
C VAL A 286 -29.60 -13.81 -15.95
N VAL A 287 -28.86 -14.73 -16.58
CA VAL A 287 -27.79 -14.39 -17.51
C VAL A 287 -28.36 -14.18 -18.91
N THR A 288 -28.41 -12.93 -19.33
CA THR A 288 -28.78 -12.49 -20.68
C THR A 288 -27.53 -12.33 -21.56
N PRO A 289 -27.69 -12.22 -22.90
CA PRO A 289 -26.57 -11.92 -23.81
C PRO A 289 -25.82 -10.62 -23.48
N HIS A 290 -26.45 -9.67 -22.78
CA HIS A 290 -25.84 -8.39 -22.39
C HIS A 290 -25.19 -8.43 -21.00
N THR A 291 -25.39 -9.49 -20.22
CA THR A 291 -25.00 -9.55 -18.80
C THR A 291 -23.51 -9.27 -18.59
N MET A 292 -22.64 -9.91 -19.38
CA MET A 292 -21.20 -9.72 -19.21
C MET A 292 -20.75 -8.30 -19.59
N ASN A 293 -21.40 -7.69 -20.58
CA ASN A 293 -21.12 -6.30 -20.97
C ASN A 293 -21.61 -5.31 -19.90
N LEU A 294 -22.79 -5.54 -19.33
CA LEU A 294 -23.34 -4.72 -18.24
C LEU A 294 -22.49 -4.82 -16.97
N LEU A 295 -22.00 -6.01 -16.63
CA LEU A 295 -21.11 -6.19 -15.48
C LEU A 295 -19.75 -5.53 -15.71
N LYS A 296 -19.23 -5.55 -16.94
CA LYS A 296 -18.01 -4.82 -17.30
C LYS A 296 -18.19 -3.31 -17.09
N GLN A 297 -19.27 -2.72 -17.63
CA GLN A 297 -19.59 -1.29 -17.44
C GLN A 297 -19.81 -0.96 -15.96
N HIS A 298 -20.47 -1.85 -15.22
CA HIS A 298 -20.65 -1.69 -13.78
C HIS A 298 -19.30 -1.59 -13.05
N LEU A 299 -18.36 -2.49 -13.34
CA LEU A 299 -17.02 -2.47 -12.72
C LEU A 299 -16.21 -1.22 -13.11
N GLU A 300 -16.39 -0.70 -14.33
CA GLU A 300 -15.77 0.56 -14.76
C GLU A 300 -16.29 1.76 -13.97
N ILE A 301 -17.58 1.77 -13.63
CA ILE A 301 -18.22 2.84 -12.84
C ILE A 301 -17.89 2.70 -11.34
N THR A 302 -17.90 1.48 -10.81
CA THR A 302 -17.78 1.24 -9.36
C THR A 302 -16.37 0.95 -8.89
N GLY A 303 -15.44 0.65 -9.80
CA GLY A 303 -14.09 0.20 -9.44
C GLY A 303 -14.07 -1.15 -8.72
N GLY A 304 -15.18 -1.92 -8.78
CA GLY A 304 -15.34 -3.14 -8.00
C GLY A 304 -15.60 -2.91 -6.51
N GLN A 305 -15.97 -1.69 -6.11
CA GLN A 305 -16.33 -1.35 -4.73
C GLN A 305 -17.74 -1.87 -4.37
N VAL A 306 -17.92 -2.32 -3.11
CA VAL A 306 -19.25 -2.64 -2.57
C VAL A 306 -20.09 -1.35 -2.45
N ARG A 307 -21.35 -1.40 -2.89
CA ARG A 307 -22.28 -0.26 -2.79
C ARG A 307 -23.61 -0.74 -2.22
N THR A 308 -23.96 -0.28 -1.03
CA THR A 308 -25.27 -0.56 -0.42
C THR A 308 -26.15 0.67 -0.43
N ARG A 309 -27.40 0.54 0.00
CA ARG A 309 -28.30 1.69 0.17
C ARG A 309 -29.27 1.42 1.30
N PHE A 310 -29.53 2.44 2.10
CA PHE A 310 -30.64 2.46 3.05
C PHE A 310 -31.67 3.49 2.55
N PRO A 311 -32.81 3.06 1.97
CA PRO A 311 -33.80 3.97 1.39
C PRO A 311 -35.05 4.11 2.30
N PRO A 312 -34.99 4.86 3.41
CA PRO A 312 -36.17 5.16 4.21
C PRO A 312 -37.10 6.13 3.45
N GLU A 313 -38.39 6.09 3.76
CA GLU A 313 -39.31 7.12 3.28
C GLU A 313 -38.95 8.48 3.92
N PRO A 314 -38.93 9.59 3.15
CA PRO A 314 -38.45 10.88 3.63
C PRO A 314 -39.28 11.45 4.80
N ASN A 315 -40.56 11.05 4.89
CA ASN A 315 -41.47 11.45 5.97
C ASN A 315 -41.75 10.30 6.95
N GLY A 316 -41.03 9.18 6.84
CA GLY A 316 -41.23 8.00 7.69
C GLY A 316 -40.55 8.15 9.07
N ILE A 317 -41.12 7.50 10.09
CA ILE A 317 -40.54 7.48 11.44
C ILE A 317 -39.72 6.20 11.62
N LEU A 318 -38.43 6.36 11.93
CA LEU A 318 -37.54 5.25 12.19
C LEU A 318 -37.81 4.65 13.58
N HIS A 319 -38.25 3.40 13.61
CA HIS A 319 -38.33 2.56 14.81
C HIS A 319 -37.20 1.53 14.88
N ILE A 320 -37.13 0.74 15.96
CA ILE A 320 -36.06 -0.25 16.22
C ILE A 320 -35.84 -1.29 15.10
N GLY A 321 -36.86 -1.59 14.29
CA GLY A 321 -36.72 -2.46 13.13
C GLY A 321 -35.77 -1.90 12.07
N HIS A 322 -35.70 -0.57 11.94
CA HIS A 322 -34.74 0.10 11.07
C HIS A 322 -33.31 -0.01 11.58
N ALA A 323 -33.08 -0.23 12.87
CA ALA A 323 -31.73 -0.41 13.38
C ALA A 323 -31.04 -1.61 12.72
N LYS A 324 -31.78 -2.69 12.42
CA LYS A 324 -31.23 -3.83 11.66
C LYS A 324 -30.88 -3.44 10.22
N ALA A 325 -31.77 -2.71 9.54
CA ALA A 325 -31.53 -2.26 8.17
C ALA A 325 -30.35 -1.28 8.07
N ILE A 326 -30.23 -0.35 9.02
CA ILE A 326 -29.11 0.60 9.10
C ILE A 326 -27.81 -0.15 9.34
N ASN A 327 -27.74 -0.98 10.40
CA ASN A 327 -26.52 -1.73 10.71
C ASN A 327 -26.13 -2.68 9.58
N PHE A 328 -27.09 -3.32 8.92
CA PHE A 328 -26.79 -4.21 7.82
C PHE A 328 -26.27 -3.45 6.60
N ASN A 329 -26.94 -2.40 6.13
CA ASN A 329 -26.51 -1.69 4.92
C ASN A 329 -25.19 -0.93 5.13
N PHE A 330 -25.12 -0.06 6.14
CA PHE A 330 -23.92 0.74 6.41
C PHE A 330 -22.79 -0.11 6.98
N GLY A 331 -23.10 -1.08 7.84
CA GLY A 331 -22.10 -1.99 8.39
C GLY A 331 -21.53 -2.92 7.33
N TYR A 332 -22.33 -3.42 6.39
CA TYR A 332 -21.82 -4.25 5.29
C TYR A 332 -20.90 -3.44 4.36
N ALA A 333 -21.27 -2.21 4.02
CA ALA A 333 -20.39 -1.29 3.29
C ALA A 333 -19.09 -1.08 4.07
N LYS A 334 -19.16 -0.66 5.33
CA LYS A 334 -17.98 -0.41 6.19
C LYS A 334 -17.08 -1.64 6.33
N ALA A 335 -17.66 -2.83 6.51
CA ALA A 335 -16.92 -4.07 6.72
C ALA A 335 -16.17 -4.56 5.47
N ASN A 336 -16.63 -4.16 4.28
CA ASN A 336 -16.14 -4.59 2.97
C ASN A 336 -15.57 -3.42 2.13
N ASN A 337 -15.15 -2.32 2.78
CA ASN A 337 -14.54 -1.16 2.11
C ASN A 337 -15.44 -0.54 1.02
N GLY A 338 -16.75 -0.59 1.24
CA GLY A 338 -17.80 -0.07 0.37
C GLY A 338 -18.35 1.29 0.82
N ILE A 339 -19.33 1.76 0.04
CA ILE A 339 -20.12 2.97 0.31
C ILE A 339 -21.61 2.69 0.48
#